data_AF-A0A6N9BJJ5-F1
#
_entry.id   AF-A0A6N9BJJ5-F1
#
_cell.length_a   1.000
_cell.length_b   1.000
_cell.length_c   1.000
_cell.angle_alpha   90.00
_cell.angle_beta   90.00
_cell.angle_gamma   90.00
#
_symmetry.space_group_name_H-M   'P 1'
#
loop_
_entity.id
_entity.type
_entity.pdbx_description
1 polymer ?
#
loop_
_entity_poly.entity_id
_entity_poly.type
_entity_poly.pdbx_seq_one_letter_code
_entity_poly.pdbx_strand_id
1 'polypeptide(L)'
;MIAEADANTAGSLRTVTVEPRPVRETIALVARLAPWRSVPVTSPLESYIAAIHFRQGQEVKKGDLLIELNVSEAVRAHREARVRHIDALKAFETVRDWESGPEMAEARRSFARARLALESQENRLSRAAFLLEQGLIPASEHEDAVRQHRGQLLDFAAA
;
A
#
# COMPACT_ATOMS: atom_id res chain seq x y z
N MET A 1 -16.37 -124.78 9.92
CA MET A 1 -15.49 -124.90 8.74
C MET A 1 -15.80 -123.71 7.84
N ILE A 2 -15.20 -122.56 8.18
CA ILE A 2 -14.33 -121.72 7.33
C ILE A 2 -14.84 -121.48 5.89
N ALA A 3 -15.24 -120.24 5.62
CA ALA A 3 -14.59 -119.39 4.62
C ALA A 3 -15.08 -117.94 4.78
N GLU A 4 -14.17 -117.11 5.26
CA GLU A 4 -14.17 -115.65 5.29
C GLU A 4 -13.41 -115.16 4.05
N ALA A 5 -13.94 -114.16 3.34
CA ALA A 5 -13.25 -113.29 2.35
C ALA A 5 -14.29 -112.26 1.83
N ASP A 6 -14.35 -111.05 2.37
CA ASP A 6 -13.54 -109.87 2.01
C ASP A 6 -13.99 -109.16 0.71
N ALA A 7 -14.50 -107.93 0.84
CA ALA A 7 -14.00 -106.73 0.15
C ALA A 7 -14.91 -105.50 0.39
N ASN A 8 -14.62 -104.78 1.48
CA ASN A 8 -14.47 -103.33 1.52
C ASN A 8 -15.10 -102.47 0.39
N THR A 9 -16.20 -101.80 0.69
CA THR A 9 -16.32 -100.35 0.42
C THR A 9 -17.11 -99.74 1.56
N ALA A 10 -16.60 -99.91 2.79
CA ALA A 10 -17.12 -99.20 3.93
C ALA A 10 -16.69 -97.73 3.77
N GLY A 11 -17.56 -96.95 3.14
CA GLY A 11 -17.45 -95.49 3.19
C GLY A 11 -17.42 -95.09 4.65
N SER A 12 -16.24 -94.74 5.16
CA SER A 12 -16.03 -94.41 6.57
C SER A 12 -16.93 -93.23 6.95
N LEU A 13 -18.00 -93.52 7.69
CA LEU A 13 -18.92 -92.50 8.17
C LEU A 13 -18.22 -91.73 9.29
N ARG A 14 -17.67 -90.56 8.95
CA ARG A 14 -17.07 -89.65 9.91
C ARG A 14 -18.16 -88.77 10.53
N THR A 15 -18.65 -89.19 11.69
CA THR A 15 -19.58 -88.39 12.51
C THR A 15 -18.79 -87.46 13.44
N VAL A 16 -19.25 -86.22 13.59
CA VAL A 16 -18.68 -85.21 14.49
C VAL A 16 -19.80 -84.65 15.36
N THR A 17 -19.63 -84.72 16.68
CA THR A 17 -20.56 -84.13 17.65
C THR A 17 -20.40 -82.61 17.66
N VAL A 18 -21.47 -81.89 17.34
CA VAL A 18 -21.51 -80.43 17.30
C VAL A 18 -21.93 -79.87 18.65
N GLU A 19 -21.14 -78.95 19.18
CA GLU A 19 -21.46 -78.18 20.39
C GLU A 19 -21.69 -76.71 20.02
N PRO A 20 -22.64 -76.00 20.66
CA PRO A 20 -22.83 -74.57 20.45
C PRO A 20 -21.57 -73.81 20.86
N ARG A 21 -20.76 -73.41 19.88
CA ARG A 21 -19.57 -72.59 20.07
C ARG A 21 -19.70 -71.34 19.20
N PRO A 22 -19.35 -70.14 19.71
CA PRO A 22 -19.42 -68.92 18.91
C PRO A 22 -18.47 -69.04 17.71
N VAL A 23 -19.05 -68.97 16.51
CA VAL A 23 -18.31 -68.92 15.24
C VAL A 23 -17.91 -67.46 14.99
N ARG A 24 -16.63 -67.23 14.76
CA ARG A 24 -16.09 -65.91 14.39
C ARG A 24 -15.62 -65.97 12.96
N GLU A 25 -16.17 -65.10 12.13
CA GLU A 25 -15.73 -64.91 10.75
C GLU A 25 -14.80 -63.70 10.71
N THR A 26 -13.60 -63.88 10.16
CA THR A 26 -12.61 -62.79 10.03
C THR A 26 -12.55 -62.38 8.57
N ILE A 27 -12.85 -61.11 8.29
CA ILE A 27 -12.70 -60.54 6.95
C ILE A 27 -11.35 -59.83 6.87
N ALA A 28 -10.52 -60.20 5.89
CA ALA A 28 -9.28 -59.50 5.61
C ALA A 28 -9.55 -58.27 4.74
N LEU A 29 -9.25 -57.08 5.28
CA LEU A 29 -9.39 -55.81 4.57
C LEU A 29 -8.01 -55.15 4.41
N VAL A 30 -7.69 -54.71 3.20
CA VAL A 30 -6.52 -53.87 2.92
C VAL A 30 -6.95 -52.42 2.96
N ALA A 31 -6.41 -51.65 3.90
CA ALA A 31 -6.67 -50.22 4.04
C ALA A 31 -5.35 -49.43 4.00
N ARG A 32 -5.44 -48.15 3.62
CA ARG A 32 -4.31 -47.22 3.63
C ARG A 32 -4.46 -46.27 4.82
N LEU A 33 -3.45 -46.21 5.66
CA LEU A 33 -3.37 -45.20 6.71
C LEU A 33 -2.99 -43.85 6.10
N ALA A 34 -3.71 -42.80 6.48
CA ALA A 34 -3.46 -41.44 6.04
C ALA A 34 -3.39 -40.51 7.27
N PRO A 35 -2.67 -39.38 7.16
CA PRO A 35 -2.65 -38.37 8.22
C PRO A 35 -4.05 -37.84 8.51
N TRP A 36 -4.36 -37.62 9.79
CA TRP A 36 -5.63 -36.99 10.20
C TRP A 36 -5.80 -35.58 9.60
N ARG A 37 -4.70 -34.84 9.46
CA ARG A 37 -4.68 -33.50 8.86
C ARG A 37 -3.40 -33.29 8.06
N SER A 38 -3.55 -32.76 6.85
CA SER A 38 -2.45 -32.28 6.02
C SER A 38 -2.68 -30.80 5.71
N VAL A 39 -1.65 -29.97 5.89
CA VAL A 39 -1.73 -28.53 5.60
C VAL A 39 -0.59 -28.18 4.64
N PRO A 40 -0.89 -27.70 3.43
CA PRO A 40 0.15 -27.19 2.54
C PRO A 40 0.69 -25.87 3.11
N VAL A 41 2.01 -25.78 3.25
CA VAL A 41 2.69 -24.53 3.64
C VAL A 41 3.24 -23.90 2.36
N THR A 42 2.69 -22.74 1.98
CA THR A 42 3.09 -22.01 0.77
C THR A 42 3.76 -20.68 1.13
N SER A 43 4.67 -20.24 0.27
CA SER A 43 5.24 -18.90 0.38
C SER A 43 4.25 -17.87 -0.17
N PRO A 44 4.03 -16.74 0.52
CA PRO A 44 3.24 -15.62 -0.01
C PRO A 44 4.03 -14.76 -1.02
N LEU A 45 5.34 -14.97 -1.13
CA LEU A 45 6.24 -14.21 -2.00
C LEU A 45 6.90 -15.15 -3.01
N GLU A 46 6.97 -14.72 -4.25
CA GLU A 46 7.80 -15.35 -5.28
C GLU A 46 9.25 -14.93 -5.05
N SER A 47 10.01 -15.79 -4.38
CA SER A 47 11.40 -15.51 -4.01
C SER A 47 12.23 -16.79 -3.97
N TYR A 48 13.54 -16.63 -4.07
CA TYR A 48 14.51 -17.70 -3.89
C TYR A 48 14.64 -18.10 -2.42
N ILE A 49 14.77 -19.41 -2.17
CA ILE A 49 15.05 -19.95 -0.85
C ILE A 49 16.51 -19.66 -0.49
N ALA A 50 16.73 -18.94 0.61
CA ALA A 50 18.04 -18.68 1.18
C ALA A 50 18.53 -19.85 2.04
N ALA A 51 17.65 -20.38 2.90
CA ALA A 51 17.97 -21.49 3.79
C ALA A 51 16.74 -22.33 4.14
N ILE A 52 16.97 -23.61 4.45
CA ILE A 52 15.97 -24.55 4.95
C ILE A 52 16.41 -25.01 6.34
N HIS A 53 15.54 -24.84 7.34
CA HIS A 53 15.86 -25.03 8.76
C HIS A 53 15.23 -26.30 9.36
N PHE A 54 14.64 -27.16 8.53
CA PHE A 54 14.05 -28.42 8.98
C PHE A 54 14.57 -29.59 8.14
N ARG A 55 14.49 -30.79 8.72
CA ARG A 55 14.74 -32.06 8.01
C ARG A 55 13.45 -32.84 7.87
N GLN A 56 13.37 -33.69 6.84
CA GLN A 56 12.20 -34.53 6.63
C GLN A 56 11.98 -35.47 7.82
N GLY A 57 10.73 -35.55 8.31
CA GLY A 57 10.37 -36.34 9.48
C GLY A 57 10.67 -35.67 10.83
N GLN A 58 11.24 -34.47 10.84
CA GLN A 58 11.45 -33.69 12.06
C GLN A 58 10.12 -33.12 12.56
N GLU A 59 9.89 -33.21 13.88
CA GLU A 59 8.78 -32.53 14.54
C GLU A 59 9.06 -31.02 14.62
N VAL A 60 8.07 -30.21 14.24
CA VAL A 60 8.15 -28.74 14.26
C VAL A 60 6.95 -28.17 15.00
N LYS A 61 7.16 -27.08 15.74
CA LYS A 61 6.11 -26.39 16.48
C LYS A 61 5.52 -25.26 15.63
N LYS A 62 4.33 -24.81 16.03
CA LYS A 62 3.68 -23.67 15.37
C LYS A 62 4.55 -22.40 15.56
N GLY A 63 4.91 -21.77 14.45
CA GLY A 63 5.70 -20.55 14.43
C GLY A 63 7.20 -20.78 14.24
N ASP A 64 7.66 -22.03 14.17
CA ASP A 64 9.06 -22.32 13.89
C ASP A 64 9.46 -21.84 12.50
N LEU A 65 10.67 -21.30 12.40
CA LEU A 65 11.26 -20.91 11.12
C LEU A 65 11.59 -22.18 10.34
N LEU A 66 10.88 -22.40 9.23
CA LEU A 66 11.11 -23.55 8.35
C LEU A 66 12.01 -23.17 7.17
N ILE A 67 11.75 -22.03 6.56
CA ILE A 67 12.40 -21.59 5.33
C ILE A 67 12.72 -20.10 5.47
N GLU A 68 13.95 -19.75 5.14
CA GLU A 68 14.37 -18.36 4.97
C GLU A 68 14.33 -18.01 3.48
N LEU A 69 13.69 -16.89 3.14
CA LEU A 69 13.55 -16.41 1.76
C LEU A 69 14.45 -15.20 1.53
N ASN A 70 14.99 -15.06 0.32
CA ASN A 70 15.72 -13.87 -0.06
C ASN A 70 14.75 -12.70 -0.33
N VAL A 71 14.57 -11.84 0.66
CA VAL A 71 13.65 -10.70 0.59
C VAL A 71 14.29 -9.40 0.06
N SER A 72 15.48 -9.47 -0.56
CA SER A 72 16.21 -8.27 -0.99
C SER A 72 15.41 -7.35 -1.92
N GLU A 73 14.70 -7.93 -2.90
CA GLU A 73 13.86 -7.17 -3.82
C GLU A 73 12.64 -6.54 -3.13
N ALA A 74 11.94 -7.29 -2.29
CA ALA A 74 10.81 -6.79 -1.51
C ALA A 74 11.23 -5.64 -0.59
N VAL A 75 12.40 -5.75 0.04
CA VAL A 75 12.99 -4.69 0.88
C VAL A 75 13.34 -3.47 0.04
N ARG A 76 13.89 -3.65 -1.17
CA ARG A 76 14.18 -2.54 -2.10
C ARG A 76 12.89 -1.81 -2.49
N ALA A 77 11.88 -2.54 -2.95
CA ALA A 77 10.58 -2.00 -3.35
C ALA A 77 9.91 -1.23 -2.20
N HIS A 78 9.95 -1.78 -0.98
CA HIS A 78 9.43 -1.10 0.21
C HIS A 78 10.19 0.21 0.52
N ARG A 79 11.52 0.21 0.40
CA ARG A 79 12.33 1.43 0.61
C ARG A 79 12.02 2.50 -0.43
N GLU A 80 11.91 2.14 -1.70
CA GLU A 80 11.55 3.06 -2.78
C GLU A 80 10.15 3.66 -2.57
N ALA A 81 9.16 2.83 -2.23
CA ALA A 81 7.81 3.28 -1.93
C ALA A 81 7.80 4.25 -0.73
N ARG A 82 8.60 3.98 0.29
CA ARG A 82 8.73 4.87 1.46
C ARG A 82 9.35 6.22 1.10
N VAL A 83 10.37 6.25 0.24
CA VAL A 83 10.96 7.51 -0.24
C VAL A 83 9.92 8.31 -1.02
N ARG A 84 9.22 7.67 -1.97
CA ARG A 84 8.15 8.33 -2.74
C ARG A 84 7.04 8.89 -1.84
N HIS A 85 6.69 8.18 -0.78
CA HIS A 85 5.70 8.65 0.20
C HIS A 85 6.18 9.89 0.95
N ILE A 86 7.44 9.91 1.41
CA ILE A 86 8.04 11.07 2.08
C ILE A 86 8.09 12.28 1.13
N ASP A 87 8.48 12.08 -0.13
CA ASP A 87 8.55 13.16 -1.11
C ASP A 87 7.16 13.71 -1.45
N ALA A 88 6.15 12.83 -1.57
CA ALA A 88 4.76 13.24 -1.75
C ALA A 88 4.22 14.04 -0.56
N LEU A 89 4.57 13.66 0.67
CA LEU A 89 4.21 14.41 1.87
C LEU A 89 4.83 15.81 1.87
N LYS A 90 6.13 15.93 1.55
CA LYS A 90 6.81 17.23 1.45
C LYS A 90 6.17 18.13 0.38
N ALA A 91 5.86 17.58 -0.78
CA ALA A 91 5.18 18.31 -1.84
C ALA A 91 3.80 18.78 -1.39
N PHE A 92 3.04 17.92 -0.70
CA PHE A 92 1.76 18.28 -0.12
C PHE A 92 1.87 19.41 0.92
N GLU A 93 2.82 19.33 1.84
CA GLU A 93 3.07 20.39 2.83
C GLU A 93 3.44 21.71 2.15
N THR A 94 4.23 21.66 1.08
CA THR A 94 4.62 22.85 0.31
C THR A 94 3.41 23.52 -0.31
N VAL A 95 2.49 22.75 -0.91
CA VAL A 95 1.25 23.29 -1.50
C VAL A 95 0.28 23.77 -0.42
N ARG A 96 0.16 23.04 0.69
CA ARG A 96 -0.68 23.43 1.84
C ARG A 96 -0.24 24.76 2.43
N ASP A 97 1.07 24.94 2.60
CA ASP A 97 1.64 26.10 3.27
C ASP A 97 2.02 27.22 2.26
N TRP A 98 1.68 27.04 0.98
CA TRP A 98 2.01 27.98 -0.11
C TRP A 98 1.51 29.40 0.16
N GLU A 99 0.32 29.56 0.74
CA GLU A 99 -0.22 30.88 1.10
C GLU A 99 0.65 31.64 2.12
N SER A 100 1.33 30.90 2.99
CA SER A 100 2.27 31.42 3.99
C SER A 100 3.73 31.36 3.53
N GLY A 101 3.96 30.83 2.33
CA GLY A 101 5.28 30.63 1.75
C GLY A 101 5.97 31.95 1.38
N PRO A 102 7.30 31.90 1.14
CA PRO A 102 8.09 33.09 0.81
C PRO A 102 7.65 33.75 -0.50
N GLU A 103 7.21 32.96 -1.48
CA GLU A 103 6.71 33.44 -2.78
C GLU A 103 5.43 34.27 -2.60
N MET A 104 4.42 33.74 -1.89
CA MET A 104 3.20 34.49 -1.61
C MET A 104 3.45 35.70 -0.70
N ALA A 105 4.38 35.59 0.27
CA ALA A 105 4.79 36.71 1.09
C ALA A 105 5.44 37.83 0.26
N GLU A 106 6.23 37.49 -0.76
CA GLU A 106 6.83 38.44 -1.69
C GLU A 106 5.78 39.08 -2.60
N ALA A 107 4.88 38.28 -3.20
CA ALA A 107 3.77 38.78 -4.00
C ALA A 107 2.85 39.73 -3.21
N ARG A 108 2.54 39.42 -1.95
CA ARG A 108 1.80 40.33 -1.06
C ARG A 108 2.56 41.63 -0.81
N ARG A 109 3.89 41.56 -0.66
CA ARG A 109 4.73 42.77 -0.46
C ARG A 109 4.82 43.61 -1.73
N SER A 110 4.96 43.04 -2.91
CA SER A 110 4.97 43.78 -4.17
C SER A 110 3.62 44.46 -4.41
N PHE A 111 2.52 43.73 -4.22
CA PHE A 111 1.17 44.27 -4.33
C PHE A 111 0.91 45.42 -3.35
N ALA A 112 1.30 45.26 -2.08
CA ALA A 112 1.17 46.33 -1.08
C ALA A 112 1.96 47.60 -1.47
N ARG A 113 3.16 47.44 -2.05
CA ARG A 113 3.97 48.58 -2.53
C ARG A 113 3.33 49.26 -3.74
N ALA A 114 2.86 48.49 -4.71
CA ALA A 114 2.19 49.02 -5.90
C ALA A 114 0.93 49.81 -5.51
N ARG A 115 0.15 49.29 -4.55
CA ARG A 115 -1.02 49.98 -4.00
C ARG A 115 -0.67 51.32 -3.34
N LEU A 116 0.33 51.35 -2.47
CA LEU A 116 0.77 52.59 -1.81
C LEU A 116 1.32 53.61 -2.81
N ALA A 117 2.03 53.15 -3.84
CA ALA A 117 2.53 54.01 -4.91
C ALA A 117 1.38 54.66 -5.68
N LEU A 118 0.36 53.88 -6.06
CA LEU A 118 -0.85 54.37 -6.73
C LEU A 118 -1.59 55.41 -5.89
N GLU A 119 -1.87 55.10 -4.62
CA GLU A 119 -2.54 56.02 -3.68
C GLU A 119 -1.76 57.34 -3.52
N SER A 120 -0.43 57.29 -3.50
CA SER A 120 0.40 58.49 -3.44
C SER A 120 0.28 59.37 -4.70
N GLN A 121 0.11 58.76 -5.89
CA GLN A 121 -0.08 59.49 -7.14
C GLN A 121 -1.50 60.02 -7.30
N GLU A 122 -2.51 59.26 -6.88
CA GLU A 122 -3.90 59.74 -6.82
C GLU A 122 -4.01 61.01 -5.98
N ASN A 123 -3.38 61.02 -4.80
CA ASN A 123 -3.34 62.20 -3.95
C ASN A 123 -2.60 63.39 -4.58
N ARG A 124 -1.57 63.14 -5.41
CA ARG A 124 -0.89 64.21 -6.16
C ARG A 124 -1.78 64.76 -7.28
N LEU A 125 -2.46 63.89 -8.01
CA LEU A 125 -3.39 64.25 -9.06
C LEU A 125 -4.56 65.08 -8.51
N SER A 126 -5.18 64.64 -7.41
CA SER A 126 -6.26 65.37 -6.74
C SER A 126 -5.82 66.77 -6.29
N ARG A 127 -4.62 66.90 -5.73
CA ARG A 127 -4.05 68.21 -5.37
C ARG A 127 -3.78 69.09 -6.57
N ALA A 128 -3.23 68.54 -7.65
CA ALA A 128 -3.00 69.29 -8.88
C ALA A 128 -4.31 69.79 -9.50
N ALA A 129 -5.35 68.94 -9.53
CA ALA A 129 -6.68 69.32 -10.01
C ALA A 129 -7.25 70.49 -9.20
N PHE A 130 -7.21 70.42 -7.86
CA PHE A 130 -7.66 71.50 -7.00
C PHE A 130 -6.90 72.82 -7.23
N LEU A 131 -5.57 72.78 -7.35
CA LEU A 131 -4.76 73.97 -7.58
C LEU A 131 -5.00 74.60 -8.96
N LEU A 132 -5.28 73.77 -9.99
CA LEU A 132 -5.61 74.25 -11.33
C LEU A 132 -6.95 75.00 -11.32
N GLU A 133 -7.96 74.46 -10.63
CA GLU A 133 -9.26 75.11 -10.45
C GLU A 133 -9.14 76.49 -9.78
N GLN A 134 -8.19 76.63 -8.84
CA GLN A 134 -7.88 77.91 -8.19
C GLN A 134 -6.99 78.84 -9.05
N GLY A 135 -6.55 78.40 -10.23
CA GLY A 135 -5.67 79.16 -11.13
C GLY A 135 -4.22 79.30 -10.63
N LEU A 136 -3.79 78.44 -9.70
CA LEU A 136 -2.48 78.50 -9.04
C LEU A 136 -1.38 77.71 -9.76
N ILE A 137 -1.75 76.78 -10.67
CA ILE A 137 -0.80 76.02 -11.48
C ILE A 137 -1.17 76.05 -12.97
N PRO A 138 -0.20 75.84 -13.89
CA PRO A 138 -0.47 75.69 -15.32
C PRO A 138 -1.23 74.40 -15.66
N ALA A 139 -1.98 74.42 -16.78
CA ALA A 139 -2.66 73.22 -17.29
C ALA A 139 -1.69 72.07 -17.62
N SER A 140 -0.47 72.37 -18.07
CA SER A 140 0.56 71.38 -18.38
C SER A 140 0.98 70.55 -17.15
N GLU A 141 1.10 71.16 -15.97
CA GLU A 141 1.46 70.47 -14.73
C GLU A 141 0.37 69.46 -14.31
N HIS A 142 -0.90 69.81 -14.49
CA HIS A 142 -2.00 68.89 -14.25
C HIS A 142 -2.01 67.74 -15.27
N GLU A 143 -1.82 68.03 -16.55
CA GLU A 143 -1.71 66.99 -17.58
C GLU A 143 -0.56 66.02 -17.31
N ASP A 144 0.57 66.51 -16.81
CA ASP A 144 1.71 65.70 -16.40
C ASP A 144 1.35 64.76 -15.25
N ALA A 145 0.65 65.28 -14.22
CA ALA A 145 0.13 64.49 -13.11
C ALA A 145 -0.85 63.39 -13.57
N VAL A 146 -1.71 63.68 -14.56
CA VAL A 146 -2.62 62.69 -15.17
C VAL A 146 -1.84 61.57 -15.86
N ARG A 147 -0.81 61.92 -16.65
CA ARG A 147 0.03 60.92 -17.34
C ARG A 147 0.77 60.04 -16.34
N GLN A 148 1.28 60.61 -15.25
CA GLN A 148 1.99 59.87 -14.20
C GLN A 148 1.07 58.91 -13.43
N HIS A 149 -0.14 59.36 -13.06
CA HIS A 149 -1.15 58.52 -12.43
C HIS A 149 -1.57 57.36 -13.34
N ARG A 150 -1.78 57.63 -14.64
CA ARG A 150 -2.10 56.58 -15.61
C ARG A 150 -0.98 55.54 -15.75
N GLY A 151 0.28 55.96 -15.69
CA GLY A 151 1.42 55.05 -15.64
C GLY A 151 1.36 54.13 -14.41
N GLN A 152 1.13 54.69 -13.22
CA GLN A 152 1.03 53.89 -12.00
C GLN A 152 -0.18 52.97 -11.94
N LEU A 153 -1.30 53.33 -12.59
CA LEU A 153 -2.44 52.40 -12.76
C LEU A 153 -2.06 51.17 -13.57
N LEU A 154 -1.27 51.34 -14.62
CA LEU A 154 -0.79 50.22 -15.44
C LEU A 154 0.21 49.35 -14.64
N ASP A 155 1.10 49.98 -13.89
CA ASP A 155 2.06 49.28 -13.02
C ASP A 155 1.35 48.50 -11.90
N PHE A 156 0.29 49.06 -11.31
CA PHE A 156 -0.54 48.38 -10.30
C PHE A 156 -1.34 47.22 -10.89
N ALA A 157 -1.87 47.36 -12.11
CA ALA A 157 -2.58 46.28 -12.78
C ALA A 157 -1.67 45.10 -13.19
N ALA A 158 -0.36 45.35 -13.28
CA ALA A 158 0.65 44.34 -13.60
C ALA A 158 1.28 43.68 -12.37
N ALA A 159 1.00 44.17 -11.16
CA ALA A 159 1.58 43.72 -9.89
C ALA A 159 0.72 42.68 -9.16
#